data_AF-A0A1B6CFR1-F1
#
_entry.id   AF-A0A1B6CFR1-F1
#
_cell.length_a   1.000
_cell.length_b   1.000
_cell.length_c   1.000
_cell.angle_alpha   90.00
_cell.angle_beta   90.00
_cell.angle_gamma   90.00
#
_symmetry.space_group_name_H-M   'P 1'
#
loop_
_entity.id
_entity.type
_entity.pdbx_description
1 polymer ?
#
loop_
_entity_poly.entity_id
_entity_poly.type
_entity_poly.pdbx_seq_one_letter_code
_entity_poly.pdbx_strand_id
1 'polypeptide(L)'
;LSQLTHLDRGSANRSYSFIGLTESESNRKGGTEDVDSQTHKPTPDEVTGKQKNPFPSPEGAKPGMPRNLTVTEISNGFVISWQAPLERANLVQYYVIKYRTDGAWKDLNKGTIRAEETSYLVKNLVGGRTYHFRVLAHSVKSYESSEEVKFPVPARVKHKAITAGVVGGILFFIVAIILSVCAVKICNKRKRRKQEKAYNMVACRITDARNGGQPPGISQVPLKKIVESRTYRDFSLELT
;
A
#
# COMPACT_ATOMS: atom_id res chain seq x y z
N LEU A 1 24.90 62.51 -10.23
CA LEU A 1 24.19 62.68 -8.94
C LEU A 1 23.76 61.28 -8.49
N SER A 2 24.66 60.50 -7.89
CA SER A 2 24.89 60.35 -6.44
C SER A 2 24.08 59.16 -5.85
N GLN A 3 24.75 58.02 -5.60
CA GLN A 3 24.99 57.37 -4.28
C GLN A 3 23.81 56.44 -3.84
N LEU A 4 23.88 55.10 -3.66
CA LEU A 4 24.80 54.12 -3.04
C LEU A 4 24.46 53.83 -1.55
N THR A 5 24.05 52.58 -1.26
CA THR A 5 24.19 51.80 0.00
C THR A 5 23.83 50.33 -0.32
N HIS A 6 24.77 49.43 -0.65
CA HIS A 6 25.60 48.55 0.20
C HIS A 6 24.89 47.84 1.37
N LEU A 7 24.76 46.52 1.29
CA LEU A 7 25.24 45.57 2.31
C LEU A 7 25.35 44.14 1.74
N ASP A 8 26.33 43.43 2.28
CA ASP A 8 27.20 42.42 1.65
C ASP A 8 27.12 41.06 2.39
N ARG A 9 27.66 40.03 1.74
CA ARG A 9 28.08 38.68 2.20
C ARG A 9 26.98 37.65 2.38
N GLY A 10 27.01 36.52 1.66
CA GLY A 10 28.14 35.62 1.36
C GLY A 10 27.92 34.34 2.17
N SER A 11 28.29 33.12 1.80
CA SER A 11 29.05 32.56 0.70
C SER A 11 28.65 31.09 0.62
N ALA A 12 28.59 30.55 -0.59
CA ALA A 12 28.60 29.11 -0.82
C ALA A 12 29.88 28.47 -0.25
N ASN A 13 29.82 27.21 0.19
CA ASN A 13 30.66 26.19 -0.47
C ASN A 13 30.30 24.74 -0.11
N ARG A 14 30.37 23.92 -1.17
CA ARG A 14 30.42 22.46 -1.19
C ARG A 14 31.78 21.99 -0.64
N SER A 15 31.83 20.80 -0.03
CA SER A 15 32.48 19.62 -0.64
C SER A 15 32.56 18.42 0.32
N TYR A 16 32.48 17.25 -0.31
CA TYR A 16 32.59 15.90 0.24
C TYR A 16 34.04 15.56 0.63
N SER A 17 34.21 14.68 1.63
CA SER A 17 35.34 13.72 1.63
C SER A 17 35.15 12.56 2.62
N PHE A 18 35.57 11.41 2.12
CA PHE A 18 35.50 10.01 2.57
C PHE A 18 36.66 9.66 3.55
N ILE A 19 36.81 8.36 3.86
CA ILE A 19 37.91 7.63 4.54
C ILE A 19 37.66 7.42 6.04
N GLY A 20 37.80 6.25 6.68
CA GLY A 20 38.29 4.91 6.34
C GLY A 20 38.54 4.15 7.65
N LEU A 21 38.33 2.83 7.64
CA LEU A 21 38.46 1.88 8.77
C LEU A 21 39.91 1.74 9.28
N THR A 22 40.12 1.33 10.54
CA THR A 22 40.74 0.03 10.93
C THR A 22 40.91 -0.14 12.46
N GLU A 23 40.62 -1.37 12.91
CA GLU A 23 41.21 -2.19 14.02
C GLU A 23 42.66 -1.85 14.42
N SER A 24 43.28 -2.26 15.53
CA SER A 24 43.17 -3.35 16.54
C SER A 24 44.20 -3.01 17.65
N GLU A 25 44.06 -3.37 18.93
CA GLU A 25 44.63 -4.55 19.66
C GLU A 25 45.17 -3.97 21.02
N SER A 26 44.68 -4.37 22.20
CA SER A 26 45.18 -5.48 23.04
C SER A 26 46.70 -5.43 23.35
N ASN A 27 47.10 -5.23 24.62
CA ASN A 27 47.62 -6.32 25.49
C ASN A 27 48.32 -5.82 26.80
N ARG A 28 47.88 -6.44 27.92
CA ARG A 28 48.50 -6.84 29.22
C ARG A 28 49.74 -6.16 29.87
N LYS A 29 49.58 -6.02 31.21
CA LYS A 29 50.40 -6.46 32.38
C LYS A 29 51.88 -6.07 32.41
N GLY A 30 52.50 -5.63 33.50
CA GLY A 30 52.23 -5.66 34.95
C GLY A 30 53.60 -5.61 35.64
N GLY A 31 53.71 -5.03 36.83
CA GLY A 31 54.96 -4.99 37.59
C GLY A 31 54.74 -4.43 38.99
N THR A 32 55.13 -5.22 39.99
CA THR A 32 55.00 -4.98 41.43
C THR A 32 56.38 -4.70 41.98
N GLU A 33 56.55 -3.67 42.81
CA GLU A 33 57.67 -3.56 43.77
C GLU A 33 57.14 -2.93 45.07
N ASP A 34 57.37 -3.65 46.17
CA ASP A 34 57.12 -3.27 47.57
C ASP A 34 58.22 -2.33 48.11
N VAL A 35 57.94 -1.52 49.14
CA VAL A 35 58.79 -1.27 50.35
C VAL A 35 58.16 -0.19 51.26
N ASP A 36 57.78 -0.68 52.45
CA ASP A 36 57.87 -0.15 53.84
C ASP A 36 57.11 1.11 54.36
N SER A 37 56.17 0.80 55.28
CA SER A 37 55.84 1.39 56.59
C SER A 37 55.90 2.91 56.86
N GLN A 38 54.76 3.49 57.25
CA GLN A 38 54.58 4.05 58.61
C GLN A 38 53.13 4.45 58.94
N THR A 39 52.71 4.02 60.13
CA THR A 39 51.42 4.22 60.80
C THR A 39 51.19 5.66 61.25
N HIS A 40 50.03 6.26 60.95
CA HIS A 40 49.35 7.22 61.83
C HIS A 40 47.82 7.16 61.63
N LYS A 41 47.09 6.85 62.70
CA LYS A 41 45.64 7.10 62.91
C LYS A 41 45.55 7.90 64.21
N PRO A 42 44.89 9.08 64.25
CA PRO A 42 43.43 9.22 64.44
C PRO A 42 42.87 10.39 63.58
N THR A 43 41.60 10.76 63.46
CA THR A 43 40.33 10.65 64.24
C THR A 43 39.19 10.95 63.23
N PRO A 44 37.91 10.65 63.52
CA PRO A 44 36.81 10.70 62.57
C PRO A 44 35.98 11.98 62.72
N ASP A 45 36.07 12.92 61.78
CA ASP A 45 35.10 14.01 61.68
C ASP A 45 34.80 14.35 60.21
N GLU A 46 33.54 14.09 59.84
CA GLU A 46 32.70 14.85 58.93
C GLU A 46 33.21 15.28 57.54
N VAL A 47 32.67 14.63 56.50
CA VAL A 47 31.79 15.23 55.48
C VAL A 47 31.70 14.21 54.34
N THR A 48 30.58 13.49 54.25
CA THR A 48 30.20 12.74 53.05
C THR A 48 29.84 13.75 51.95
N GLY A 49 30.88 14.37 51.39
CA GLY A 49 30.79 15.22 50.23
C GLY A 49 30.62 14.34 49.00
N LYS A 50 29.44 14.39 48.41
CA LYS A 50 29.22 13.90 47.04
C LYS A 50 30.16 14.64 46.10
N GLN A 51 31.29 14.03 45.73
CA GLN A 51 32.12 14.56 44.65
C GLN A 51 31.56 14.09 43.30
N LYS A 52 30.55 14.86 42.88
CA LYS A 52 30.04 14.96 41.52
C LYS A 52 31.21 15.34 40.60
N ASN A 53 31.70 14.39 39.80
CA ASN A 53 32.64 14.71 38.72
C ASN A 53 32.03 15.81 37.83
N PRO A 54 32.66 16.99 37.70
CA PRO A 54 32.16 18.05 36.85
C PRO A 54 32.65 17.83 35.42
N PHE A 55 31.74 18.03 34.45
CA PHE A 55 31.94 17.98 32.99
C PHE A 55 31.83 16.59 32.32
N PRO A 56 30.61 16.17 31.92
CA PRO A 56 30.49 15.32 30.74
C PRO A 56 30.92 16.14 29.52
N SER A 57 31.99 15.69 28.85
CA SER A 57 32.36 16.21 27.54
C SER A 57 31.16 16.12 26.58
N PRO A 58 30.77 17.21 25.89
CA PRO A 58 29.64 17.21 24.97
C PRO A 58 29.85 16.29 23.75
N GLU A 59 31.07 15.81 23.53
CA GLU A 59 31.40 14.83 22.49
C GLU A 59 31.02 13.40 22.89
N GLY A 60 29.71 13.11 22.99
CA GLY A 60 29.22 11.76 23.25
C GLY A 60 28.04 11.66 24.22
N ALA A 61 27.58 12.78 24.76
CA ALA A 61 26.45 12.78 25.67
C ALA A 61 25.18 12.23 25.00
N LYS A 62 24.59 11.20 25.63
CA LYS A 62 23.38 10.52 25.16
C LYS A 62 22.17 11.45 25.28
N PRO A 63 21.40 11.70 24.21
CA PRO A 63 20.18 12.49 24.31
C PRO A 63 19.16 11.77 25.20
N GLY A 64 18.15 12.51 25.66
CA GLY A 64 17.02 11.87 26.34
C GLY A 64 16.12 11.10 25.36
N MET A 65 15.23 10.29 25.92
CA MET A 65 14.27 9.49 25.16
C MET A 65 13.08 10.37 24.68
N PRO A 66 12.72 10.36 23.38
CA PRO A 66 11.48 10.98 22.91
C PRO A 66 10.27 10.31 23.55
N ARG A 67 9.23 11.10 23.83
CA ARG A 67 8.07 10.66 24.62
C ARG A 67 6.79 10.75 23.81
N ASN A 68 5.73 10.11 24.30
CA ASN A 68 4.37 10.24 23.76
C ASN A 68 4.31 10.06 22.24
N LEU A 69 4.98 9.03 21.72
CA LEU A 69 4.88 8.67 20.30
C LEU A 69 3.45 8.24 20.02
N THR A 70 2.84 8.83 19.00
CA THR A 70 1.49 8.51 18.55
C THR A 70 1.43 8.51 17.03
N VAL A 71 0.46 7.76 16.50
CA VAL A 71 0.20 7.67 15.06
C VAL A 71 -1.29 7.91 14.85
N THR A 72 -1.62 8.93 14.07
CA THR A 72 -3.00 9.35 13.80
C THR A 72 -3.25 9.30 12.30
N GLU A 73 -4.31 8.60 11.90
CA GLU A 73 -4.77 8.63 10.51
C GLU A 73 -5.53 9.93 10.22
N ILE A 74 -5.19 10.57 9.10
CA ILE A 74 -5.86 11.77 8.60
C ILE A 74 -6.23 11.59 7.12
N SER A 75 -7.02 12.51 6.58
CA SER A 75 -7.54 12.41 5.20
C SER A 75 -6.45 12.25 4.12
N ASN A 76 -5.28 12.86 4.33
CA ASN A 76 -4.16 12.89 3.39
C ASN A 76 -2.98 11.97 3.79
N GLY A 77 -3.12 11.09 4.79
CA GLY A 77 -2.07 10.18 5.22
C GLY A 77 -2.12 9.82 6.70
N PHE A 78 -0.94 9.65 7.29
CA PHE A 78 -0.75 9.31 8.70
C PHE A 78 0.24 10.29 9.32
N VAL A 79 -0.13 10.92 10.42
CA VAL A 79 0.75 11.81 11.16
C VAL A 79 1.35 11.01 12.31
N ILE A 80 2.67 10.91 12.30
CA ILE A 80 3.44 10.41 13.44
C ILE A 80 3.86 11.62 14.25
N SER A 81 3.47 11.68 15.52
CA SER A 81 3.81 12.77 16.43
C SER A 81 4.46 12.25 17.69
N TRP A 82 5.39 13.02 18.24
CA TRP A 82 6.05 12.73 19.51
C TRP A 82 6.27 14.02 20.30
N GLN A 83 6.79 13.87 21.50
CA GLN A 83 7.27 14.97 22.33
C GLN A 83 8.78 14.85 22.50
N ALA A 84 9.43 16.01 22.59
CA ALA A 84 10.84 16.08 22.91
C ALA A 84 11.13 15.41 24.28
N PRO A 85 12.36 14.92 24.48
CA PRO A 85 12.77 14.39 25.77
C PRO A 85 12.59 15.41 26.89
N LEU A 86 12.25 14.95 28.10
CA LEU A 86 12.19 15.86 29.27
C LEU A 86 13.59 16.22 29.76
N GLU A 87 14.51 15.27 29.70
CA GLU A 87 15.91 15.43 30.06
C GLU A 87 16.78 15.54 28.81
N ARG A 88 17.81 16.39 28.86
CA ARG A 88 18.84 16.48 27.81
C ARG A 88 18.27 16.73 26.41
N ALA A 89 17.14 17.44 26.30
CA ALA A 89 16.53 17.84 25.04
C ALA A 89 17.44 18.72 24.19
N ASN A 90 18.25 19.55 24.85
CA ASN A 90 19.25 20.42 24.23
C ASN A 90 20.38 19.66 23.51
N LEU A 91 20.53 18.35 23.75
CA LEU A 91 21.49 17.51 23.03
C LEU A 91 20.93 16.95 21.72
N VAL A 92 19.62 17.07 21.48
CA VAL A 92 18.99 16.56 20.27
C VAL A 92 19.29 17.52 19.12
N GLN A 93 19.99 17.01 18.11
CA GLN A 93 20.22 17.75 16.86
C GLN A 93 19.13 17.48 15.82
N TYR A 94 18.66 16.22 15.76
CA TYR A 94 17.64 15.81 14.82
C TYR A 94 16.96 14.51 15.25
N TYR A 95 15.82 14.22 14.62
CA TYR A 95 15.10 12.97 14.78
C TYR A 95 15.15 12.11 13.50
N VAL A 96 15.12 10.80 13.71
CA VAL A 96 14.92 9.80 12.66
C VAL A 96 13.77 8.89 13.07
N ILE A 97 12.81 8.68 12.18
CA ILE A 97 11.70 7.76 12.43
C ILE A 97 12.06 6.43 11.80
N LYS A 98 12.06 5.37 12.61
CA LYS A 98 12.22 4.00 12.13
C LYS A 98 10.89 3.29 12.15
N TYR A 99 10.66 2.45 11.14
CA TYR A 99 9.51 1.57 11.07
C TYR A 99 9.92 0.14 10.75
N ARG A 100 9.07 -0.82 11.11
CA ARG A 100 9.09 -2.18 10.60
C ARG A 100 7.66 -2.70 10.43
N THR A 101 7.48 -3.65 9.54
CA THR A 101 6.23 -4.42 9.41
C THR A 101 6.56 -5.86 9.76
N ASP A 102 7.40 -6.46 8.92
CA ASP A 102 7.99 -7.78 9.11
C ASP A 102 9.52 -7.64 8.99
N GLY A 103 10.26 -8.11 9.99
CA GLY A 103 11.73 -8.12 9.98
C GLY A 103 12.40 -6.86 10.54
N ALA A 104 13.46 -6.41 9.85
CA ALA A 104 14.38 -5.38 10.35
C ALA A 104 13.80 -3.96 10.27
N TRP A 105 14.32 -3.10 11.14
CA TRP A 105 14.00 -1.67 11.17
C TRP A 105 14.53 -0.95 9.93
N LYS A 106 13.70 -0.08 9.36
CA LYS A 106 14.03 0.77 8.21
C LYS A 106 13.76 2.23 8.54
N ASP A 107 14.52 3.13 7.94
CA ASP A 107 14.27 4.57 8.05
C ASP A 107 13.01 4.92 7.25
N LEU A 108 12.10 5.67 7.87
CA LEU A 108 10.86 6.12 7.27
C LEU A 108 11.05 7.42 6.49
N ASN A 109 11.81 8.35 7.07
CA ASN A 109 12.16 9.64 6.50
C ASN A 109 13.45 9.53 5.67
N LYS A 110 13.48 10.16 4.48
CA LYS A 110 14.65 10.16 3.58
C LYS A 110 15.75 11.16 3.97
N GLY A 111 15.73 11.67 5.20
CA GLY A 111 16.63 12.71 5.71
C GLY A 111 16.33 12.97 7.18
N THR A 112 17.05 13.87 7.82
CA THR A 112 16.90 14.17 9.25
C THR A 112 15.75 15.15 9.51
N ILE A 113 14.94 14.89 10.55
CA ILE A 113 13.89 15.82 11.00
C ILE A 113 14.52 16.78 12.01
N ARG A 114 14.29 18.08 11.89
CA ARG A 114 14.94 19.05 12.79
C ARG A 114 14.49 18.87 14.23
N ALA A 115 15.30 19.33 15.20
CA ALA A 115 15.01 19.14 16.63
C ALA A 115 13.73 19.86 17.10
N GLU A 116 13.34 20.94 16.44
CA GLU A 116 12.10 21.69 16.66
C GLU A 116 10.85 21.02 16.07
N GLU A 117 11.03 20.10 15.12
CA GLU A 117 9.93 19.37 14.48
C GLU A 117 9.64 18.09 15.26
N THR A 118 8.41 17.95 15.76
CA THR A 118 7.98 16.77 16.52
C THR A 118 6.80 16.04 15.88
N SER A 119 6.61 16.24 14.58
CA SER A 119 5.60 15.54 13.79
C SER A 119 6.09 15.28 12.36
N TYR A 120 5.59 14.21 11.75
CA TYR A 120 5.95 13.81 10.40
C TYR A 120 4.75 13.21 9.66
N LEU A 121 4.46 13.72 8.47
CA LEU A 121 3.38 13.23 7.61
C LEU A 121 3.87 12.11 6.68
N VAL A 122 3.25 10.94 6.80
CA VAL A 122 3.50 9.76 5.99
C VAL A 122 2.32 9.52 5.07
N LYS A 123 2.52 9.57 3.76
CA LYS A 123 1.42 9.42 2.79
C LYS A 123 1.16 7.98 2.34
N ASN A 124 2.20 7.13 2.38
CA ASN A 124 2.21 5.86 1.65
C ASN A 124 2.40 4.63 2.56
N LEU A 125 1.56 4.49 3.59
CA LEU A 125 1.48 3.22 4.33
C LEU A 125 0.57 2.25 3.58
N VAL A 126 0.96 0.98 3.54
CA VAL A 126 0.20 -0.07 2.86
C VAL A 126 -0.89 -0.57 3.79
N GLY A 127 -2.14 -0.46 3.35
CA GLY A 127 -3.29 -0.99 4.09
C GLY A 127 -3.25 -2.52 4.23
N GLY A 128 -3.83 -3.03 5.33
CA GLY A 128 -3.82 -4.44 5.67
C GLY A 128 -2.51 -4.92 6.32
N ARG A 129 -1.63 -3.99 6.71
CA ARG A 129 -0.37 -4.30 7.42
C ARG A 129 -0.36 -3.68 8.80
N THR A 130 0.38 -4.32 9.71
CA THR A 130 0.70 -3.75 11.02
C THR A 130 2.08 -3.16 10.97
N TYR A 131 2.19 -1.88 11.33
CA TYR A 131 3.46 -1.19 11.44
C TYR A 131 3.86 -1.02 12.89
N HIS A 132 5.16 -1.07 13.13
CA HIS A 132 5.78 -0.73 14.39
C HIS A 132 6.67 0.47 14.15
N PHE A 133 6.50 1.52 14.95
CA PHE A 133 7.22 2.78 14.80
C PHE A 133 8.03 3.09 16.05
N ARG A 134 9.17 3.74 15.86
CA ARG A 134 9.96 4.35 16.93
C ARG A 134 10.64 5.61 16.41
N VAL A 135 10.89 6.56 17.29
CA VAL A 135 11.61 7.80 16.98
C VAL A 135 12.95 7.77 17.68
N LEU A 136 14.02 8.04 16.93
CA LEU A 136 15.37 8.16 17.47
C LEU A 136 15.73 9.63 17.58
N ALA A 137 16.04 10.09 18.79
CA ALA A 137 16.71 11.36 19.02
C ALA A 137 18.20 11.19 18.78
N HIS A 138 18.80 11.94 17.86
CA HIS A 138 20.23 11.91 17.60
C HIS A 138 20.94 13.12 18.23
N SER A 139 22.07 12.83 18.88
CA SER A 139 23.09 13.79 19.31
C SER A 139 24.30 13.69 18.36
N VAL A 140 25.39 14.40 18.66
CA VAL A 140 26.61 14.46 17.84
C VAL A 140 27.17 13.05 17.55
N LYS A 141 27.26 12.18 18.57
CA LYS A 141 27.89 10.85 18.47
C LYS A 141 27.02 9.69 18.99
N SER A 142 25.80 9.96 19.43
CA SER A 142 24.94 8.97 20.08
C SER A 142 23.47 9.20 19.72
N TYR A 143 22.61 8.25 20.05
CA TYR A 143 21.17 8.39 19.88
C TYR A 143 20.41 7.70 21.00
N GLU A 144 19.14 8.05 21.15
CA GLU A 144 18.21 7.35 22.03
C GLU A 144 16.87 7.11 21.32
N SER A 145 16.32 5.90 21.51
CA SER A 145 15.05 5.50 20.90
C SER A 145 13.89 5.76 21.85
N SER A 146 12.76 6.21 21.32
CA SER A 146 11.46 6.18 22.00
C SER A 146 10.99 4.74 22.25
N GLU A 147 9.92 4.63 23.02
CA GLU A 147 9.08 3.44 23.03
C GLU A 147 8.52 3.15 21.64
N GLU A 148 8.25 1.87 21.40
CA GLU A 148 7.71 1.39 20.15
C GLU A 148 6.19 1.47 20.16
N VAL A 149 5.61 1.99 19.07
CA VAL A 149 4.16 2.06 18.87
C VAL A 149 3.74 1.14 17.75
N LYS A 150 2.80 0.25 18.06
CA LYS A 150 2.15 -0.63 17.09
C LYS A 150 0.91 0.06 16.52
N PHE A 151 0.81 0.11 15.20
CA PHE A 151 -0.31 0.72 14.49
C PHE A 151 -0.80 -0.16 13.33
N PRO A 152 -2.01 -0.75 13.41
CA PRO A 152 -2.61 -1.49 12.31
C PRO A 152 -3.21 -0.54 11.28
N VAL A 153 -2.78 -0.63 10.02
CA VAL A 153 -3.33 0.19 8.93
C VAL A 153 -4.48 -0.58 8.27
N PRO A 154 -5.72 -0.05 8.26
CA PRO A 154 -6.86 -0.72 7.64
C PRO A 154 -6.66 -1.01 6.15
N ALA A 155 -7.13 -2.16 5.67
CA ALA A 155 -7.11 -2.47 4.25
C ALA A 155 -8.11 -1.58 3.50
N ARG A 156 -7.62 -0.64 2.68
CA ARG A 156 -8.45 0.18 1.80
C ARG A 156 -8.82 -0.60 0.54
N VAL A 157 -9.66 -1.61 0.69
CA VAL A 157 -10.23 -2.34 -0.45
C VAL A 157 -11.23 -1.43 -1.16
N LYS A 158 -11.00 -1.17 -2.45
CA LYS A 158 -11.98 -0.48 -3.30
C LYS A 158 -13.12 -1.45 -3.62
N HIS A 159 -13.98 -1.73 -2.64
CA HIS A 159 -15.12 -2.65 -2.78
C HIS A 159 -15.98 -2.34 -4.00
N LYS A 160 -16.09 -1.05 -4.36
CA LYS A 160 -16.80 -0.59 -5.57
C LYS A 160 -16.24 -1.23 -6.85
N ALA A 161 -14.93 -1.35 -6.99
CA ALA A 161 -14.30 -1.93 -8.17
C ALA A 161 -14.46 -3.46 -8.21
N ILE A 162 -14.33 -4.12 -7.05
CA ILE A 162 -14.49 -5.58 -6.93
C ILE A 162 -15.93 -5.97 -7.27
N THR A 163 -16.91 -5.35 -6.63
CA THR A 163 -18.33 -5.62 -6.89
C THR A 163 -18.70 -5.30 -8.33
N ALA A 164 -18.20 -4.20 -8.91
CA ALA A 164 -18.44 -3.88 -10.32
C ALA A 164 -17.85 -4.94 -11.27
N GLY A 165 -16.64 -5.44 -10.99
CA GLY A 165 -16.02 -6.51 -11.76
C GLY A 165 -16.80 -7.83 -11.67
N VAL A 166 -17.24 -8.20 -10.46
CA VAL A 166 -18.03 -9.42 -10.23
C VAL A 166 -19.38 -9.33 -10.92
N VAL A 167 -20.13 -8.25 -10.71
CA VAL A 167 -21.44 -8.04 -11.35
C VAL A 167 -21.29 -8.00 -12.87
N GLY A 168 -20.31 -7.26 -13.39
CA GLY A 168 -20.03 -7.21 -14.83
C GLY A 168 -19.66 -8.57 -15.43
N GLY A 169 -18.84 -9.35 -14.73
CA GLY A 169 -18.46 -10.71 -15.15
C GLY A 169 -19.63 -11.68 -15.17
N ILE A 170 -20.49 -11.64 -14.14
CA ILE A 170 -21.71 -12.45 -14.09
C ILE A 170 -22.65 -12.09 -15.24
N LEU A 171 -22.90 -10.80 -15.47
CA LEU A 171 -23.73 -10.33 -16.58
C LEU A 171 -23.18 -10.75 -17.94
N PHE A 172 -21.87 -10.63 -18.15
CA PHE A 172 -21.20 -11.07 -19.37
C PHE A 172 -21.36 -12.59 -19.59
N PHE A 173 -21.20 -13.39 -18.54
CA PHE A 173 -21.33 -14.84 -18.60
C PHE A 173 -22.77 -15.27 -18.94
N ILE A 174 -23.77 -14.61 -18.35
CA ILE A 174 -25.19 -14.85 -18.67
C ILE A 174 -25.45 -14.60 -20.16
N VAL A 175 -24.98 -13.47 -20.70
CA VAL A 175 -25.14 -13.14 -22.13
C VAL A 175 -24.42 -14.17 -23.00
N ALA A 176 -23.20 -14.56 -22.65
CA ALA A 176 -22.44 -15.58 -23.39
C ALA A 176 -23.15 -16.94 -23.42
N ILE A 177 -23.73 -17.37 -22.29
CA ILE A 177 -24.53 -18.61 -22.23
C ILE A 177 -25.76 -18.50 -23.13
N ILE A 178 -26.50 -17.39 -23.05
CA ILE A 178 -27.70 -17.18 -23.88
C ILE A 178 -27.33 -17.24 -25.36
N LEU A 179 -26.27 -16.55 -25.79
CA LEU A 179 -25.81 -16.57 -27.17
C LEU A 179 -25.37 -17.98 -27.62
N SER A 180 -24.68 -18.72 -26.76
CA SER A 180 -24.29 -20.11 -27.02
C SER A 180 -25.50 -21.02 -27.21
N VAL A 181 -26.49 -20.95 -26.31
CA VAL A 181 -27.74 -21.73 -26.41
C VAL A 181 -28.53 -21.34 -27.66
N CYS A 182 -28.63 -20.04 -27.96
CA CYS A 182 -29.27 -19.54 -29.17
C CYS A 182 -28.57 -20.07 -30.43
N ALA A 183 -27.24 -20.01 -30.50
CA ALA A 183 -26.47 -20.53 -31.61
C ALA A 183 -26.70 -22.04 -31.80
N VAL A 184 -26.64 -22.82 -30.72
CA VAL A 184 -26.90 -24.27 -30.76
C VAL A 184 -28.32 -24.56 -31.23
N LYS A 185 -29.33 -23.86 -30.71
CA LYS A 185 -30.74 -24.03 -31.12
C LYS A 185 -30.95 -23.65 -32.60
N ILE A 186 -30.33 -22.57 -33.06
CA ILE A 186 -30.39 -22.14 -34.46
C ILE A 186 -29.70 -23.18 -35.36
N CYS A 187 -28.51 -23.64 -34.99
CA CYS A 187 -27.78 -24.68 -35.71
C CYS A 187 -28.58 -25.99 -35.76
N ASN A 188 -29.17 -26.41 -34.65
CA ASN A 188 -30.01 -27.60 -34.57
C ASN A 188 -31.29 -27.46 -35.41
N LYS A 189 -31.97 -26.31 -35.34
CA LYS A 189 -33.16 -26.02 -36.16
C LYS A 189 -32.80 -25.96 -37.64
N ARG A 190 -31.65 -25.37 -38.00
CA ARG A 190 -31.15 -25.32 -39.39
C ARG A 190 -30.78 -26.72 -39.89
N LYS A 191 -30.16 -27.56 -39.06
CA LYS A 191 -29.85 -28.96 -39.37
C LYS A 191 -31.14 -29.76 -39.61
N ARG A 192 -32.14 -29.60 -38.74
CA ARG A 192 -33.47 -30.22 -38.91
C ARG A 192 -34.14 -29.78 -40.21
N ARG A 193 -34.12 -28.49 -40.55
CA ARG A 193 -34.65 -27.98 -41.84
C ARG A 193 -33.94 -28.58 -43.06
N LYS A 194 -32.64 -28.87 -42.99
CA LYS A 194 -31.93 -29.55 -44.08
C LYS A 194 -32.38 -31.00 -44.24
N GLN A 195 -32.57 -31.71 -43.13
CA GLN A 195 -33.11 -33.08 -43.14
C GLN A 195 -34.57 -33.12 -43.63
N GLU A 196 -35.41 -32.18 -43.21
CA GLU A 196 -36.80 -32.06 -43.68
C GLU A 196 -36.87 -31.80 -45.19
N LYS A 197 -36.00 -30.94 -45.73
CA LYS A 197 -35.90 -30.73 -47.19
C LYS A 197 -35.42 -31.99 -47.90
N ALA A 198 -34.39 -32.66 -47.41
CA ALA A 198 -33.90 -33.90 -48.01
C ALA A 198 -34.96 -35.02 -47.96
N TYR A 199 -35.63 -35.18 -46.83
CA TYR A 199 -36.71 -36.14 -46.63
C TYR A 199 -37.91 -35.83 -47.54
N ASN A 200 -38.39 -34.59 -47.59
CA ASN A 200 -39.51 -34.19 -48.44
C ASN A 200 -39.18 -34.36 -49.92
N MET A 201 -37.95 -34.07 -50.35
CA MET A 201 -37.51 -34.32 -51.73
C MET A 201 -37.53 -35.80 -52.08
N VAL A 202 -37.13 -36.69 -51.16
CA VAL A 202 -37.20 -38.15 -51.35
C VAL A 202 -38.65 -38.65 -51.32
N ALA A 203 -39.46 -38.17 -50.38
CA ALA A 203 -40.87 -38.54 -50.28
C ALA A 203 -41.69 -38.12 -51.51
N CYS A 204 -41.48 -36.89 -52.04
CA CYS A 204 -42.11 -36.45 -53.29
C CYS A 204 -41.74 -37.37 -54.46
N ARG A 205 -40.48 -37.80 -54.56
CA ARG A 205 -40.04 -38.75 -55.61
C ARG A 205 -40.68 -40.14 -55.46
N ILE A 206 -40.85 -40.63 -54.23
CA ILE A 206 -41.49 -41.93 -53.97
C ILE A 206 -43.00 -41.89 -54.28
N THR A 207 -43.69 -40.80 -53.94
CA THR A 207 -45.13 -40.64 -54.22
C THR A 207 -45.42 -40.52 -55.72
N ASP A 208 -44.56 -39.83 -56.47
CA ASP A 208 -44.66 -39.70 -57.93
C ASP A 208 -44.48 -41.05 -58.65
N ALA A 209 -43.53 -41.88 -58.19
CA ALA A 209 -43.28 -43.20 -58.77
C ALA A 209 -44.41 -44.22 -58.55
N ARG A 210 -45.27 -44.02 -57.54
CA ARG A 210 -46.39 -44.93 -57.24
C ARG A 210 -47.68 -44.58 -58.01
N ASN A 211 -47.81 -43.34 -58.49
CA ASN A 211 -48.93 -42.90 -59.31
C ASN A 211 -48.47 -42.83 -60.78
N GLY A 212 -48.45 -43.95 -61.48
CA GLY A 212 -48.02 -44.02 -62.88
C GLY A 212 -48.74 -43.01 -63.79
N GLY A 213 -47.96 -42.11 -64.39
CA GLY A 213 -48.17 -41.46 -65.70
C GLY A 213 -49.45 -40.67 -65.96
N GLN A 214 -49.36 -39.32 -65.96
CA GLN A 214 -50.31 -38.42 -66.66
C GLN A 214 -49.51 -37.26 -67.31
N PRO A 215 -49.75 -36.88 -68.60
CA PRO A 215 -48.90 -35.94 -69.34
C PRO A 215 -49.18 -34.44 -69.04
N PRO A 216 -48.31 -33.50 -69.49
CA PRO A 216 -48.35 -32.09 -69.09
C PRO A 216 -49.26 -31.22 -69.96
N GLY A 217 -49.89 -30.22 -69.32
CA GLY A 217 -50.83 -29.24 -69.89
C GLY A 217 -52.06 -29.21 -68.99
N ILE A 218 -52.53 -28.10 -68.41
CA ILE A 218 -52.88 -26.80 -68.99
C ILE A 218 -52.78 -25.74 -67.88
N SER A 219 -52.34 -24.54 -68.24
CA SER A 219 -52.41 -23.33 -67.42
C SER A 219 -53.80 -23.11 -66.80
N GLN A 220 -53.89 -23.02 -65.47
CA GLN A 220 -54.95 -22.26 -64.79
C GLN A 220 -54.39 -21.62 -63.51
N VAL A 221 -54.30 -20.28 -63.54
CA VAL A 221 -54.35 -19.45 -62.34
C VAL A 221 -55.83 -19.23 -62.02
N PRO A 222 -56.27 -19.46 -60.76
CA PRO A 222 -57.23 -18.51 -60.18
C PRO A 222 -56.94 -18.12 -58.72
N LEU A 223 -56.71 -16.82 -58.54
CA LEU A 223 -57.22 -15.88 -57.53
C LEU A 223 -57.45 -16.29 -56.06
N LYS A 224 -56.73 -15.55 -55.19
CA LYS A 224 -57.10 -14.94 -53.90
C LYS A 224 -58.10 -15.69 -52.98
N LYS A 225 -57.62 -16.02 -51.77
CA LYS A 225 -58.22 -15.49 -50.54
C LYS A 225 -57.16 -14.94 -49.60
N ILE A 226 -57.14 -13.61 -49.50
CA ILE A 226 -56.67 -12.87 -48.34
C ILE A 226 -57.63 -13.24 -47.20
N VAL A 227 -57.14 -13.89 -46.15
CA VAL A 227 -57.79 -13.84 -44.84
C VAL A 227 -56.82 -13.10 -43.93
N GLU A 228 -57.06 -11.81 -43.88
CA GLU A 228 -56.63 -10.93 -42.81
C GLU A 228 -57.45 -11.29 -41.57
N SER A 229 -56.81 -11.86 -40.57
CA SER A 229 -57.30 -11.81 -39.19
C SER A 229 -56.16 -11.36 -38.30
N ARG A 230 -56.01 -10.03 -38.27
CA ARG A 230 -55.55 -9.33 -37.07
C ARG A 230 -56.41 -9.78 -35.90
N THR A 231 -55.80 -10.42 -34.92
CA THR A 231 -56.24 -10.27 -33.54
C THR A 231 -54.99 -10.09 -32.70
N TYR A 232 -54.68 -8.81 -32.48
CA TYR A 232 -53.86 -8.35 -31.38
C TYR A 232 -54.40 -8.96 -30.08
N ARG A 233 -53.58 -9.69 -29.34
CA ARG A 233 -53.70 -9.69 -27.88
C ARG A 233 -52.68 -8.70 -27.35
N ASP A 234 -53.17 -7.48 -27.25
CA ASP A 234 -52.59 -6.40 -26.47
C ASP A 234 -52.71 -6.79 -25.00
N PHE A 235 -51.58 -6.92 -24.32
CA PHE A 235 -51.51 -7.05 -22.86
C PHE A 235 -51.15 -5.65 -22.36
N SER A 236 -52.17 -4.80 -22.24
CA SER A 236 -52.07 -3.50 -21.60
C SER A 236 -52.73 -3.56 -20.22
N LEU A 237 -51.88 -3.47 -19.20
CA LEU A 237 -52.02 -2.61 -18.02
C LEU A 237 -53.42 -2.43 -17.38
N GLU A 238 -53.56 -2.99 -16.17
CA GLU A 238 -54.15 -2.36 -14.98
C GLU A 238 -53.23 -2.83 -13.80
N LEU A 239 -52.63 -2.05 -12.90
CA LEU A 239 -52.88 -0.70 -12.36
C LEU A 239 -54.31 -0.51 -11.84
N THR A 240 -54.57 -1.10 -10.68
CA THR A 240 -55.21 -0.44 -9.52
C THR A 240 -54.61 -1.02 -8.25
#